data_AF-A0A7S1JHN1-F1
#
_entry.id   AF-A0A7S1JHN1-F1
#
_cell.length_a   1.000
_cell.length_b   1.000
_cell.length_c   1.000
_cell.angle_alpha   90.00
_cell.angle_beta   90.00
_cell.angle_gamma   90.00
#
_symmetry.space_group_name_H-M   'P 1'
#
loop_
_entity.id
_entity.type
_entity.pdbx_description
1 polymer ?
#
loop_
_entity_poly.entity_id
_entity_poly.type
_entity_poly.pdbx_seq_one_letter_code
_entity_poly.pdbx_strand_id
1 'polypeptide(L)'
;VVRGVVTHRCRPVEAWRRLCLAASAAALRVPGQEGDHGKAQILRRTQVFLCTIASMPRLLQEHSMWTDEELKLHTVIVDECGCTPESSTPMLLRTNPRNLILVGDHKQLSPLSLIDPAALRRTGHGRSLLERLALTCPP
;
A
#
# COMPACT_ATOMS: atom_id res chain seq x y z
N VAL A 1 -15.39 8.98 -14.59
CA VAL A 1 -16.49 8.49 -13.72
C VAL A 1 -15.98 7.24 -13.03
N VAL A 2 -15.76 7.27 -11.71
CA VAL A 2 -15.33 6.11 -10.92
C VAL A 2 -16.44 5.06 -10.94
N ARG A 3 -16.13 3.81 -11.30
CA ARG A 3 -17.10 2.70 -11.39
C ARG A 3 -16.81 1.57 -10.40
N GLY A 4 -16.07 1.87 -9.35
CA GLY A 4 -15.85 0.96 -8.22
C GLY A 4 -15.27 1.70 -7.03
N VAL A 5 -15.96 1.62 -5.89
CA VAL A 5 -15.39 1.93 -4.58
C VAL A 5 -15.50 0.67 -3.76
N VAL A 6 -14.36 0.06 -3.43
CA VAL A 6 -14.31 -1.11 -2.56
C VAL A 6 -13.72 -0.69 -1.23
N THR A 7 -14.53 -0.80 -0.17
CA THR A 7 -14.07 -0.59 1.20
C THR A 7 -13.83 -1.94 1.85
N HIS A 8 -12.58 -2.23 2.20
CA HIS A 8 -12.25 -3.42 2.96
C HIS A 8 -11.86 -3.04 4.39
N ARG A 9 -12.58 -3.56 5.40
CA ARG A 9 -12.11 -3.51 6.79
C ARG A 9 -11.06 -4.58 6.99
N CYS A 10 -9.80 -4.17 7.09
CA CYS A 10 -8.73 -5.11 7.41
C CYS A 10 -8.94 -5.63 8.84
N ARG A 11 -9.26 -6.92 8.97
CA ARG A 11 -9.16 -7.63 10.24
C ARG A 11 -7.70 -8.05 10.41
N PRO A 12 -7.11 -7.96 11.61
CA PRO A 12 -5.77 -8.47 11.83
C PRO A 12 -5.76 -9.98 11.56
N VAL A 13 -5.09 -10.41 10.49
CA VAL A 13 -4.82 -11.84 10.29
C VAL A 13 -3.49 -12.14 10.97
N GLU A 14 -3.55 -12.87 12.08
CA GLU A 14 -2.38 -13.17 12.93
C GLU A 14 -1.22 -13.82 12.17
N ALA A 15 -1.52 -14.57 11.11
CA ALA A 15 -0.53 -15.18 10.21
C ALA A 15 0.28 -14.12 9.41
N TRP A 16 -0.36 -13.04 8.95
CA TRP A 16 0.30 -11.96 8.21
C TRP A 16 1.11 -11.05 9.13
N ARG A 17 0.67 -10.87 10.37
CA ARG A 17 1.44 -10.16 11.41
C ARG A 17 2.81 -10.80 11.61
N ARG A 18 2.88 -12.14 11.71
CA ARG A 18 4.15 -12.86 11.91
C ARG A 18 5.10 -12.70 10.72
N LEU A 19 4.58 -12.78 9.49
CA LEU A 19 5.36 -12.59 8.27
C LEU A 19 5.88 -11.15 8.10
N CYS A 20 5.07 -10.15 8.46
CA CYS A 20 5.46 -8.75 8.43
C CYS A 20 6.44 -8.38 9.57
N LEU A 21 6.24 -8.92 10.77
CA LEU A 21 7.14 -8.72 11.92
C LEU A 21 8.53 -9.31 11.67
N ALA A 22 8.61 -10.49 11.04
CA ALA A 22 9.87 -11.09 10.63
C ALA A 22 10.64 -10.22 9.62
N ALA A 23 9.94 -9.56 8.70
CA ALA A 23 10.54 -8.61 7.76
C ALA A 23 10.93 -7.27 8.42
N SER A 24 10.23 -6.86 9.48
CA SER A 24 10.49 -5.60 10.19
C SER A 24 11.66 -5.68 11.17
N ALA A 25 11.99 -6.86 11.70
CA ALA A 25 13.15 -7.07 12.57
C ALA A 25 14.50 -6.91 11.82
N ALA A 26 14.49 -7.03 10.49
CA ALA A 26 15.68 -6.85 9.64
C ALA A 26 15.89 -5.39 9.17
N ALA A 27 14.98 -4.48 9.49
CA ALA A 27 15.17 -3.06 9.19
C ALA A 27 16.17 -2.48 10.20
N LEU A 28 17.44 -2.45 9.79
CA LEU A 28 18.56 -1.84 10.50
C LEU A 28 18.14 -0.51 11.15
N ARG A 29 18.22 -0.44 12.48
CA ARG A 29 18.33 0.82 13.21
C ARG A 29 19.64 1.48 12.79
N VAL A 30 19.56 2.42 11.85
CA VAL A 30 20.66 3.36 11.61
C VAL A 30 20.54 4.41 12.73
N PRO A 31 21.61 4.65 13.52
CA PRO A 31 21.57 5.70 14.54
C PRO A 31 21.24 7.05 13.89
N GLY A 32 20.31 7.78 14.52
CA GLY A 32 19.78 9.04 14.00
C GLY A 32 20.89 10.03 13.67
N GLN A 33 20.87 10.54 12.45
CA GLN A 33 21.71 11.68 12.09
C GLN A 33 21.15 12.95 12.75
N GLU A 34 22.01 13.69 13.44
CA GLU A 34 21.77 15.08 13.84
C GLU A 34 21.63 15.95 12.58
N GLY A 35 20.45 16.00 11.99
CA GLY A 35 20.23 16.78 10.77
C GLY A 35 18.76 17.12 10.61
N ASP A 36 18.42 18.39 10.72
CA ASP A 36 17.09 18.93 10.39
C ASP A 36 15.92 18.52 11.32
N HIS A 37 15.91 19.13 12.52
CA HIS A 37 14.77 19.13 13.44
C HIS A 37 13.43 19.51 12.77
N GLY A 38 13.46 20.27 11.66
CA GLY A 38 12.27 20.67 10.92
C GLY A 38 11.58 19.48 10.26
N LYS A 39 12.33 18.59 9.61
CA LYS A 39 11.77 17.40 8.95
C LYS A 39 11.10 16.44 9.94
N ALA A 40 11.74 16.18 11.08
CA ALA A 40 11.16 15.37 12.15
C ALA A 40 9.85 15.97 12.67
N GLN A 41 9.79 17.29 12.87
CA GLN A 41 8.60 17.99 13.33
C GLN A 41 7.45 17.94 12.30
N ILE A 42 7.77 18.07 11.01
CA ILE A 42 6.77 17.93 9.92
C ILE A 42 6.18 16.53 9.95
N LEU A 43 7.02 15.48 9.97
CA LEU A 43 6.56 14.10 9.93
C LEU A 43 5.68 13.75 11.14
N ARG A 44 6.06 14.18 12.35
CA ARG A 44 5.26 13.96 13.58
C ARG A 44 3.88 14.64 13.55
N ARG A 45 3.76 15.78 12.87
CA ARG A 45 2.50 16.55 12.79
C ARG A 45 1.68 16.23 11.54
N THR A 46 2.23 15.47 10.60
CA THR A 46 1.57 15.15 9.33
C THR A 46 0.45 14.14 9.58
N GLN A 47 -0.76 14.50 9.19
CA GLN A 47 -1.94 13.63 9.30
C GLN A 47 -2.25 12.92 7.97
N VAL A 48 -1.79 13.47 6.84
CA VAL A 48 -2.07 12.99 5.50
C VAL A 48 -0.76 12.88 4.73
N PHE A 49 -0.48 11.69 4.22
CA PHE A 49 0.65 11.43 3.34
C PHE A 49 0.16 11.17 1.93
N LEU A 50 0.69 11.89 0.96
CA LEU A 50 0.41 11.70 -0.45
C LEU A 50 1.65 11.14 -1.12
N CYS A 51 1.57 9.92 -1.66
CA CYS A 51 2.67 9.28 -2.36
C CYS A 51 2.15 8.19 -3.31
N THR A 52 2.98 7.78 -4.26
CA THR A 52 2.68 6.58 -5.06
C THR A 52 2.87 5.32 -4.22
N ILE A 53 2.20 4.22 -4.59
CA ILE A 53 2.37 2.94 -3.89
C ILE A 53 3.85 2.51 -3.87
N ALA A 54 4.59 2.76 -4.96
CA ALA A 54 6.00 2.44 -5.07
C ALA A 54 6.88 3.26 -4.11
N SER A 55 6.45 4.47 -3.72
CA SER A 55 7.15 5.33 -2.77
C SER A 55 6.85 5.01 -1.31
N MET A 56 5.84 4.18 -1.02
CA MET A 56 5.44 3.81 0.34
C MET A 56 6.61 3.26 1.20
N PRO A 57 7.50 2.37 0.71
CA PRO A 57 8.63 1.88 1.50
C PRO A 57 9.58 3.00 1.93
N ARG A 58 9.79 3.99 1.04
CA ARG A 58 10.64 5.15 1.32
C ARG A 58 10.01 6.04 2.40
N LEU A 59 8.69 6.26 2.34
CA LEU A 59 7.98 7.00 3.37
C LEU A 59 8.13 6.33 4.75
N LEU A 60 7.95 5.01 4.84
CA LEU A 60 8.13 4.25 6.09
C LEU A 60 9.57 4.36 6.61
N GLN A 61 10.54 4.23 5.71
CA GLN A 61 11.96 4.37 6.05
C GLN A 61 12.25 5.78 6.59
N GLU A 62 11.82 6.82 5.88
CA GLU A 62 12.04 8.21 6.33
C GLU A 62 11.37 8.49 7.67
N HIS A 63 10.13 8.04 7.87
CA HIS A 63 9.47 8.17 9.16
C HIS A 63 10.28 7.51 10.29
N SER A 64 10.79 6.29 10.06
CA SER A 64 11.59 5.56 11.06
C SER A 64 12.97 6.17 11.32
N MET A 65 13.53 6.89 10.34
CA MET A 65 14.82 7.57 10.47
C MET A 65 14.70 8.87 11.25
N TRP A 66 13.60 9.60 11.07
CA TRP A 66 13.42 10.95 11.59
C TRP A 66 12.52 11.03 12.83
N THR A 67 11.84 9.94 13.17
CA THR A 67 10.93 9.89 14.33
C THR A 67 11.16 8.63 15.13
N ASP A 68 11.01 8.73 16.45
CA ASP A 68 11.13 7.61 17.37
C ASP A 68 9.84 6.76 17.44
N GLU A 69 8.83 7.12 16.64
CA GLU A 69 7.50 6.53 16.66
C GLU A 69 7.26 5.67 15.40
N GLU A 70 6.52 4.58 15.57
CA GLU A 70 6.03 3.80 14.45
C GLU A 70 4.91 4.56 13.72
N LEU A 71 4.99 4.67 12.40
CA LEU A 71 3.93 5.30 11.60
C LEU A 71 2.66 4.44 11.63
N LYS A 72 1.62 4.93 12.31
CA LYS A 72 0.31 4.27 12.38
C LYS A 72 -0.66 4.85 11.35
N LEU A 73 -0.82 4.18 10.22
CA LEU A 73 -1.80 4.57 9.21
C LEU A 73 -3.17 4.01 9.56
N HIS A 74 -4.12 4.89 9.89
CA HIS A 74 -5.50 4.46 10.14
C HIS A 74 -6.23 4.09 8.84
N THR A 75 -6.01 4.85 7.77
CA THR A 75 -6.73 4.67 6.50
C THR A 75 -5.79 4.89 5.33
N VAL A 76 -5.86 3.98 4.37
CA VAL A 76 -5.14 4.07 3.09
C VAL A 76 -6.18 4.17 1.98
N ILE A 77 -6.05 5.21 1.17
CA ILE A 77 -6.89 5.44 -0.01
C ILE A 77 -5.98 5.24 -1.23
N VAL A 78 -6.38 4.33 -2.12
CA VAL A 78 -5.65 4.03 -3.34
C VAL A 78 -6.47 4.53 -4.52
N ASP A 79 -5.97 5.59 -5.15
CA ASP A 79 -6.55 6.12 -6.38
C ASP A 79 -6.05 5.34 -7.60
N GLU A 80 -6.79 5.38 -8.70
CA GLU A 80 -6.52 4.66 -9.95
C GLU A 80 -6.18 3.17 -9.73
N CYS A 81 -6.86 2.53 -8.77
CA CYS A 81 -6.57 1.16 -8.39
C CYS A 81 -6.93 0.15 -9.49
N GLY A 82 -7.75 0.55 -10.48
CA GLY A 82 -8.09 -0.27 -11.65
C GLY A 82 -6.87 -0.68 -12.49
N CYS A 83 -5.89 0.22 -12.63
CA CYS A 83 -4.66 -0.01 -13.38
C CYS A 83 -3.45 -0.36 -12.49
N THR A 84 -3.68 -0.65 -11.21
CA THR A 84 -2.62 -1.03 -10.27
C THR A 84 -2.54 -2.56 -10.18
N PRO A 85 -1.36 -3.18 -10.41
CA PRO A 85 -1.24 -4.63 -10.30
C PRO A 85 -1.49 -5.07 -8.85
N GLU A 86 -2.20 -6.19 -8.67
CA GLU A 86 -2.52 -6.70 -7.33
C GLU A 86 -1.28 -6.89 -6.45
N SER A 87 -0.15 -7.26 -7.05
CA SER A 87 1.15 -7.45 -6.38
C SER A 87 1.72 -6.21 -5.68
N SER A 88 1.22 -5.00 -5.97
CA SER A 88 1.60 -3.78 -5.24
C SER A 88 0.84 -3.60 -3.92
N THR A 89 -0.30 -4.26 -3.75
CA THR A 89 -1.16 -4.11 -2.56
C THR A 89 -0.56 -4.67 -1.26
N PRO A 90 0.20 -5.79 -1.24
CA PRO A 90 0.79 -6.31 -0.01
C PRO A 90 1.61 -5.29 0.78
N MET A 91 2.30 -4.36 0.12
CA MET A 91 3.02 -3.28 0.79
C MET A 91 2.09 -2.36 1.59
N LEU A 92 0.92 -2.04 1.05
CA LEU A 92 -0.09 -1.25 1.75
C LEU A 92 -0.68 -2.03 2.93
N LEU A 93 -0.96 -3.32 2.74
CA LEU A 93 -1.49 -4.19 3.80
C LEU A 93 -0.51 -4.38 4.96
N ARG A 94 0.80 -4.35 4.68
CA ARG A 94 1.86 -4.40 5.71
C ARG A 94 1.77 -3.24 6.71
N THR A 95 1.25 -2.09 6.29
CA THR A 95 1.01 -0.94 7.20
C THR A 95 -0.14 -1.18 8.19
N ASN A 96 -0.82 -2.34 8.06
CA ASN A 96 -1.94 -2.76 8.88
C ASN A 96 -3.01 -1.67 9.05
N PRO A 97 -3.50 -1.06 7.95
CA PRO A 97 -4.47 0.02 8.05
C PRO A 97 -5.82 -0.52 8.52
N ARG A 98 -6.58 0.28 9.26
CA ARG A 98 -7.93 -0.11 9.68
C ARG A 98 -8.88 -0.16 8.48
N ASN A 99 -8.74 0.81 7.58
CA ASN A 99 -9.55 0.93 6.37
C ASN A 99 -8.63 0.98 5.14
N LEU A 100 -8.88 0.10 4.19
CA LEU A 100 -8.33 0.18 2.85
C LEU A 100 -9.47 0.53 1.88
N ILE A 101 -9.35 1.68 1.22
CA ILE A 101 -10.34 2.18 0.26
C ILE A 101 -9.70 2.17 -1.12
N LEU A 102 -10.24 1.35 -2.02
CA LEU A 102 -9.77 1.25 -3.40
C LEU A 102 -10.74 2.02 -4.30
N VAL A 103 -10.21 3.01 -5.02
CA VAL A 103 -10.96 3.88 -5.91
C VAL A 103 -10.42 3.70 -7.32
N GLY A 104 -11.31 3.50 -8.30
CA GLY A 104 -10.92 3.44 -9.70
C GLY A 104 -11.98 2.80 -10.59
N ASP A 105 -11.58 2.43 -11.80
CA ASP A 105 -12.42 1.72 -12.77
C ASP A 105 -11.65 0.56 -13.40
N HIS A 106 -12.02 -0.67 -13.03
CA HIS A 106 -11.40 -1.89 -13.57
C HIS A 106 -11.75 -2.16 -15.03
N LYS A 107 -12.67 -1.40 -15.64
CA LYS A 107 -13.03 -1.50 -17.07
C LYS A 107 -12.24 -0.52 -17.95
N GLN A 108 -11.38 0.31 -17.37
CA GLN A 108 -10.50 1.22 -18.10
C GLN A 108 -9.14 0.57 -18.36
N LEU A 109 -8.03 1.19 -17.92
CA LEU A 109 -6.68 0.67 -18.14
C LEU A 109 -6.40 -0.52 -17.21
N SER A 110 -5.91 -1.62 -17.78
CA SER A 110 -5.35 -2.73 -17.01
C SER A 110 -3.95 -2.38 -16.48
N PRO A 111 -3.45 -3.08 -15.45
CA PRO A 111 -2.07 -2.95 -15.00
C PRO A 111 -1.06 -3.08 -16.13
N LEU A 112 -0.15 -2.10 -16.22
CA LEU A 112 0.92 -2.12 -17.20
C LEU A 112 1.91 -3.24 -16.90
N SER A 113 2.31 -3.98 -17.93
CA SER A 113 3.36 -4.99 -17.85
C SER A 113 4.21 -4.98 -19.11
N LEU A 114 5.50 -5.25 -18.95
CA LEU A 114 6.45 -5.43 -20.05
C LEU A 114 6.46 -6.87 -20.58
N ILE A 115 5.72 -7.77 -19.92
CA ILE A 115 5.60 -9.17 -20.30
C ILE A 115 4.54 -9.30 -21.39
N ASP A 116 4.76 -10.24 -22.32
CA ASP A 116 3.80 -10.58 -23.36
C ASP A 116 2.37 -10.83 -22.77
N PRO A 117 1.32 -10.18 -23.31
CA PRO A 117 -0.05 -10.34 -22.84
C PRO A 117 -0.56 -11.79 -22.83
N ALA A 118 -0.14 -12.64 -23.78
CA ALA A 118 -0.59 -14.03 -23.81
C ALA A 118 0.03 -14.86 -22.66
N ALA A 119 1.27 -14.55 -22.28
CA ALA A 119 1.88 -15.11 -21.07
C ALA A 119 1.16 -14.64 -19.80
N LEU A 120 0.83 -13.35 -19.67
CA LEU A 120 0.16 -12.78 -18.48
C LEU A 120 -1.23 -13.35 -18.22
N ARG A 121 -2.00 -13.66 -19.27
CA ARG A 121 -3.34 -14.25 -19.14
C ARG A 121 -3.34 -15.56 -18.34
N ARG A 122 -2.24 -16.32 -18.40
CA ARG A 122 -2.09 -17.59 -17.68
C ARG A 122 -1.70 -17.42 -16.21
N THR A 123 -1.20 -16.25 -15.82
CA THR A 123 -0.64 -16.02 -14.47
C THR A 123 -1.54 -15.17 -13.58
N GLY A 124 -2.57 -14.52 -14.14
CA GLY A 124 -3.45 -13.61 -13.39
C GLY A 124 -2.80 -12.27 -13.01
N HIS A 125 -1.54 -12.01 -13.39
CA HIS A 125 -0.83 -10.77 -13.04
C HIS A 125 -1.32 -9.54 -13.81
N GLY A 126 -2.15 -9.73 -14.85
CA GLY A 126 -2.81 -8.65 -15.57
C GLY A 126 -4.07 -8.10 -14.89
N ARG A 127 -4.39 -8.53 -13.66
CA ARG A 127 -5.57 -8.09 -12.92
C ARG A 127 -5.19 -7.21 -11.73
N SER A 128 -6.04 -6.24 -11.43
CA SER A 128 -5.95 -5.44 -10.22
C SER A 128 -6.70 -6.08 -9.05
N LEU A 129 -6.33 -5.71 -7.83
CA LEU A 129 -7.10 -6.11 -6.64
C LEU A 129 -8.55 -5.62 -6.72
N LEU A 130 -8.74 -4.40 -7.24
CA LEU A 130 -10.06 -3.79 -7.43
C LEU A 130 -10.93 -4.67 -8.34
N GLU A 131 -10.40 -5.12 -9.49
CA GLU A 131 -11.09 -6.02 -10.40
C GLU A 131 -11.50 -7.31 -9.71
N ARG A 132 -10.56 -7.96 -8.99
CA ARG A 132 -10.84 -9.21 -8.29
C ARG A 132 -11.96 -9.05 -7.27
N LEU A 133 -11.89 -8.01 -6.44
CA LEU A 133 -12.90 -7.76 -5.40
C LEU A 133 -14.26 -7.41 -6.01
N ALA A 134 -14.30 -6.57 -7.05
CA ALA A 134 -15.53 -6.20 -7.73
C ALA A 134 -16.23 -7.40 -8.41
N LEU A 135 -15.46 -8.37 -8.90
CA LEU A 135 -16.01 -9.59 -9.51
C LEU A 135 -16.43 -10.65 -8.48
N THR A 136 -15.78 -10.69 -7.31
CA THR A 136 -16.10 -11.66 -6.24
C THR A 136 -17.20 -11.20 -5.29
N CYS A 137 -17.51 -9.91 -5.24
CA CYS A 137 -18.57 -9.37 -4.41
C CYS A 137 -19.87 -9.36 -5.23
N PRO A 138 -20.88 -10.20 -4.92
CA PRO A 138 -22.18 -10.07 -5.56
C PRO A 138 -22.79 -8.70 -5.23
N PRO A 139 -23.63 -8.14 -6.12
CA PRO A 139 -24.28 -6.85 -5.91
C PRO A 139 -25.16 -6.83 -4.64
#